data_AF-A0A7J4JDU0-F1
#
_entry.id   AF-A0A7J4JDU0-F1
#
_cell.length_a   1.000
_cell.length_b   1.000
_cell.length_c   1.000
_cell.angle_alpha   90.00
_cell.angle_beta   90.00
_cell.angle_gamma   90.00
#
_symmetry.space_group_name_H-M   'P 1'
#
loop_
_entity.id
_entity.type
_entity.pdbx_description
1 polymer ?
#
loop_
_entity_poly.entity_id
_entity_poly.type
_entity_poly.pdbx_seq_one_letter_code
_entity_poly.pdbx_strand_id
1 'polypeptide(L)'
;MQLAKVFSLDEKKNKKVRVVDYDKTSKPWPEWILLNNGRIGMAEVIIKEKKGARRVRYARYVPEKLLVRVEVLPKTMEKFYDKFAKSYDARFADTNIPAAKFLANKISKLVPKSAKIFDIGAGTGLLAEELARKGFTNITLTDFSKEMLAKAKKKKILKNCKFIRADFKKQILRGKYDIVASVFSFSCAPYFLEEEMPA
;
A
#
# COMPACT_ATOMS: atom_id res chain seq x y z
N MET A 1 -24.62 -4.44 -9.76
CA MET A 1 -23.97 -3.31 -10.45
C MET A 1 -23.78 -2.18 -9.44
N GLN A 2 -22.54 -1.84 -9.08
CA GLN A 2 -22.21 -0.79 -8.11
C GLN A 2 -22.09 0.54 -8.89
N LEU A 3 -22.90 1.53 -8.55
CA LEU A 3 -22.93 2.83 -9.23
C LEU A 3 -22.09 3.84 -8.44
N ALA A 4 -20.79 3.95 -8.75
CA ALA A 4 -19.96 5.02 -8.19
C ALA A 4 -20.32 6.39 -8.81
N LYS A 5 -20.47 7.41 -7.96
CA LYS A 5 -20.66 8.82 -8.33
C LYS A 5 -19.55 9.66 -7.67
N VAL A 6 -18.68 10.26 -8.48
CA VAL A 6 -17.56 11.08 -7.98
C VAL A 6 -17.96 12.56 -7.85
N PHE A 7 -17.54 13.24 -6.79
CA PHE A 7 -17.76 14.68 -6.65
C PHE A 7 -16.42 15.39 -6.44
N SER A 8 -16.28 16.62 -6.93
CA SER A 8 -15.16 17.49 -6.52
C SER A 8 -15.70 18.60 -5.62
N LEU A 9 -14.87 19.00 -4.66
CA LEU A 9 -15.15 20.13 -3.79
C LEU A 9 -14.16 21.23 -4.16
N ASP A 10 -14.67 22.32 -4.72
CA ASP A 10 -13.89 23.54 -4.88
C ASP A 10 -13.91 24.29 -3.56
N GLU A 11 -12.80 24.20 -2.81
CA GLU A 11 -12.66 24.84 -1.48
C GLU A 11 -12.84 26.36 -1.55
N LYS A 12 -12.55 27.00 -2.68
CA LYS A 12 -12.74 28.46 -2.83
C LYS A 12 -14.21 28.85 -2.97
N LYS A 13 -15.07 27.93 -3.39
CA LYS A 13 -16.48 28.21 -3.71
C LYS A 13 -17.48 27.48 -2.81
N ASN A 14 -17.00 26.59 -1.93
CA ASN A 14 -17.80 25.76 -1.04
C ASN A 14 -19.01 25.07 -1.73
N LYS A 15 -18.86 24.77 -3.03
CA LYS A 15 -19.89 24.17 -3.87
C LYS A 15 -19.46 22.77 -4.27
N LYS A 16 -20.38 21.80 -4.10
CA LYS A 16 -20.22 20.43 -4.62
C LYS A 16 -20.36 20.48 -6.14
N VAL A 17 -19.26 20.27 -6.85
CA VAL A 17 -19.27 20.19 -8.32
C VAL A 17 -19.53 18.73 -8.71
N ARG A 18 -20.55 18.54 -9.57
CA ARG A 18 -20.99 17.23 -10.08
C ARG A 18 -19.95 16.69 -11.07
N VAL A 19 -19.76 15.37 -11.11
CA VAL A 19 -18.68 14.67 -11.82
C VAL A 19 -18.31 15.29 -13.18
N VAL A 20 -17.02 15.60 -13.32
CA VAL A 20 -16.35 15.97 -14.57
C VAL A 20 -15.61 14.72 -15.03
N ASP A 21 -16.21 13.97 -15.95
CA ASP A 21 -15.71 12.79 -16.69
C ASP A 21 -14.92 11.69 -15.93
N TYR A 22 -15.30 10.43 -16.10
CA TYR A 22 -14.63 9.30 -15.44
C TYR A 22 -14.75 7.98 -16.22
N ASP A 23 -13.63 7.25 -16.36
CA ASP A 23 -13.57 6.00 -17.13
C ASP A 23 -13.59 4.77 -16.21
N LYS A 24 -14.69 3.99 -16.29
CA LYS A 24 -14.86 2.68 -15.63
C LYS A 24 -14.31 1.51 -16.44
N THR A 25 -13.90 1.75 -17.68
CA THR A 25 -13.39 0.74 -18.62
C THR A 25 -11.87 0.66 -18.65
N SER A 26 -11.20 1.47 -17.82
CA SER A 26 -9.76 1.45 -17.57
C SER A 26 -9.21 0.02 -17.52
N LYS A 27 -8.57 -0.40 -18.62
CA LYS A 27 -7.78 -1.64 -18.66
C LYS A 27 -6.35 -1.29 -18.26
N PRO A 28 -5.74 -1.97 -17.29
CA PRO A 28 -6.13 -3.27 -16.71
C PRO A 28 -6.85 -3.20 -15.34
N TRP A 29 -7.35 -2.04 -14.91
CA TRP A 29 -7.83 -1.80 -13.53
C TRP A 29 -9.31 -1.39 -13.49
N PRO A 30 -10.26 -2.29 -13.79
CA PRO A 30 -11.69 -1.94 -13.86
C PRO A 30 -12.31 -1.52 -12.51
N GLU A 31 -11.65 -1.83 -11.39
CA GLU A 31 -12.02 -1.38 -10.03
C GLU A 31 -11.51 0.02 -9.68
N TRP A 32 -10.73 0.63 -10.57
CA TRP A 32 -10.17 1.96 -10.39
C TRP A 32 -10.88 2.93 -11.33
N ILE A 33 -11.32 4.05 -10.76
CA ILE A 33 -11.83 5.17 -11.53
C ILE A 33 -10.67 6.11 -11.81
N LEU A 34 -10.38 6.34 -13.08
CA LEU A 34 -9.51 7.43 -13.50
C LEU A 34 -10.31 8.74 -13.48
N LEU A 35 -9.88 9.68 -12.66
CA LEU A 35 -10.34 11.06 -12.69
C LEU A 35 -9.39 11.86 -13.58
N ASN A 36 -9.91 12.35 -14.70
CA ASN A 36 -9.19 13.19 -15.66
C ASN A 36 -9.66 14.62 -15.48
N ASN A 37 -9.09 15.37 -14.53
CA ASN A 37 -9.59 16.73 -14.33
C ASN A 37 -8.61 17.71 -13.67
N GLY A 38 -7.45 17.94 -14.29
CA GLY A 38 -6.55 19.02 -13.90
C GLY A 38 -6.07 18.96 -12.44
N ARG A 39 -5.41 20.03 -11.97
CA ARG A 39 -4.96 20.14 -10.57
C ARG A 39 -6.15 20.50 -9.67
N ILE A 40 -6.62 19.55 -8.87
CA ILE A 40 -7.66 19.79 -7.84
C ILE A 40 -7.02 19.67 -6.44
N GLY A 41 -7.41 20.56 -5.53
CA GLY A 41 -6.95 20.55 -4.13
C GLY A 41 -7.50 19.37 -3.31
N MET A 42 -8.78 19.04 -3.50
CA MET A 42 -9.46 17.93 -2.82
C MET A 42 -10.52 17.25 -3.71
N ALA A 43 -10.58 15.92 -3.67
CA ALA A 43 -11.62 15.14 -4.33
C ALA A 43 -12.41 14.29 -3.31
N GLU A 44 -13.73 14.26 -3.42
CA GLU A 44 -14.60 13.42 -2.57
C GLU A 44 -15.39 12.44 -3.44
N VAL A 45 -15.09 11.15 -3.29
CA VAL A 45 -15.68 10.09 -4.09
C VAL A 45 -16.75 9.39 -3.27
N ILE A 46 -18.00 9.36 -3.78
CA ILE A 46 -19.12 8.70 -3.13
C ILE A 46 -19.48 7.42 -3.90
N ILE A 47 -19.41 6.28 -3.23
CA ILE A 47 -19.59 4.98 -3.86
C ILE A 47 -20.89 4.41 -3.32
N LYS A 48 -21.91 4.30 -4.19
CA LYS A 48 -23.18 3.67 -3.83
C LYS A 48 -23.08 2.16 -3.94
N GLU A 49 -23.37 1.48 -2.84
CA GLU A 49 -23.33 0.04 -2.70
C GLU A 49 -24.75 -0.52 -2.45
N LYS A 50 -24.92 -1.84 -2.53
CA LYS A 50 -26.24 -2.46 -2.31
C LYS A 50 -26.80 -2.19 -0.91
N LYS A 51 -25.95 -1.97 0.09
CA LYS A 51 -26.31 -1.76 1.51
C LYS A 51 -25.94 -0.38 2.06
N GLY A 52 -25.77 0.64 1.20
CA GLY A 52 -25.47 1.99 1.66
C GLY A 52 -24.60 2.80 0.69
N ALA A 53 -23.91 3.82 1.22
CA ALA A 53 -22.92 4.56 0.46
C ALA A 53 -21.70 4.84 1.33
N ARG A 54 -20.51 4.62 0.79
CA ARG A 54 -19.24 5.00 1.43
C ARG A 54 -18.68 6.26 0.78
N ARG A 55 -18.00 7.09 1.58
CA ARG A 55 -17.37 8.35 1.14
C ARG A 55 -15.87 8.23 1.32
N VAL A 56 -15.12 8.52 0.26
CA VAL A 56 -13.65 8.53 0.30
C VAL A 56 -13.18 9.93 -0.04
N ARG A 57 -12.40 10.53 0.86
CA ARG A 57 -11.85 11.88 0.66
C ARG A 57 -10.37 11.80 0.35
N TYR A 58 -9.97 12.41 -0.76
CA TYR A 58 -8.59 12.54 -1.20
C TYR A 58 -8.16 13.99 -1.01
N ALA A 59 -7.40 14.26 0.06
CA ALA A 59 -7.04 15.60 0.54
C ALA A 59 -5.63 16.06 0.11
N ARG A 60 -5.02 15.44 -0.90
CA ARG A 60 -3.66 15.76 -1.32
C ARG A 60 -3.65 16.09 -2.81
N TYR A 61 -2.96 17.19 -3.17
CA TYR A 61 -2.73 17.69 -4.53
C TYR A 61 -2.87 16.58 -5.56
N VAL A 62 -4.01 16.61 -6.24
CA VAL A 62 -4.35 15.58 -7.20
C VAL A 62 -3.59 15.91 -8.48
N PRO A 63 -2.63 15.07 -8.94
CA PRO A 63 -2.00 15.27 -10.24
C PRO A 63 -3.07 15.17 -11.34
N GLU A 64 -2.77 15.62 -12.56
CA GLU A 64 -3.74 15.68 -13.70
C GLU A 64 -4.57 14.40 -13.92
N LYS A 65 -4.05 13.26 -13.46
CA LYS A 65 -4.70 11.95 -13.46
C LYS A 65 -4.70 11.34 -12.07
N LEU A 66 -5.88 11.11 -11.48
CA LEU A 66 -6.02 10.36 -10.23
C LEU A 66 -6.68 9.03 -10.46
N LEU A 67 -6.02 7.96 -10.02
CA LEU A 67 -6.65 6.64 -9.95
C LEU A 67 -7.26 6.47 -8.55
N VAL A 68 -8.59 6.52 -8.49
CA VAL A 68 -9.40 6.33 -7.28
C VAL A 68 -9.86 4.88 -7.19
N ARG A 69 -9.74 4.27 -6.01
CA ARG A 69 -10.12 2.86 -5.80
C ARG A 69 -11.56 2.75 -5.33
N VAL A 70 -12.38 2.00 -6.06
CA VAL A 70 -13.82 1.86 -5.80
C VAL A 70 -14.20 0.49 -5.25
N GLU A 71 -13.32 -0.49 -5.41
CA GLU A 71 -13.39 -1.78 -4.73
C GLU A 71 -11.95 -2.24 -4.41
N VAL A 72 -11.76 -2.95 -3.30
CA VAL A 72 -10.43 -3.47 -2.90
C VAL A 72 -10.53 -4.97 -2.69
N LEU A 73 -10.62 -5.72 -3.79
CA LEU A 73 -10.54 -7.17 -3.73
C LEU A 73 -9.08 -7.61 -3.51
N PRO A 74 -8.77 -8.52 -2.56
CA PRO A 74 -7.41 -8.99 -2.32
C PRO A 74 -6.71 -9.52 -3.58
N LYS A 75 -7.43 -10.24 -4.46
CA LYS A 75 -6.89 -10.74 -5.73
C LYS A 75 -6.52 -9.61 -6.71
N THR A 76 -7.29 -8.53 -6.74
CA THR A 76 -7.02 -7.36 -7.60
C THR A 76 -5.79 -6.61 -7.09
N MET A 77 -5.62 -6.53 -5.77
CA MET A 77 -4.44 -5.96 -5.13
C MET A 77 -3.17 -6.77 -5.34
N GLU A 78 -3.27 -8.09 -5.27
CA GLU A 78 -2.18 -8.99 -5.61
C GLU A 78 -1.69 -8.75 -7.04
N LYS A 79 -2.60 -8.75 -8.02
CA LYS A 79 -2.26 -8.45 -9.42
C LYS A 79 -1.66 -7.05 -9.61
N PHE A 80 -2.13 -6.07 -8.85
CA PHE A 80 -1.57 -4.72 -8.84
C PHE A 80 -0.11 -4.72 -8.44
N TYR A 81 0.20 -5.25 -7.27
CA TYR A 81 1.57 -5.27 -6.81
C TYR A 81 2.45 -6.24 -7.61
N ASP A 82 1.89 -7.31 -8.17
CA ASP A 82 2.62 -8.18 -9.09
C ASP A 82 3.13 -7.41 -10.33
N LYS A 83 2.25 -6.63 -10.97
CA LYS A 83 2.64 -5.79 -12.11
C LYS A 83 3.57 -4.64 -11.70
N PHE A 84 3.32 -4.07 -10.53
CA PHE A 84 4.01 -2.87 -10.06
C PHE A 84 5.40 -3.16 -9.49
N ALA A 85 5.70 -4.41 -9.10
CA ALA A 85 6.97 -4.82 -8.52
C ALA A 85 8.18 -4.36 -9.34
N LYS A 86 8.09 -4.40 -10.68
CA LYS A 86 9.17 -3.99 -11.58
C LYS A 86 9.63 -2.55 -11.34
N SER A 87 8.71 -1.60 -11.26
CA SER A 87 9.00 -0.16 -11.13
C SER A 87 8.91 0.38 -9.70
N TYR A 88 8.52 -0.47 -8.73
CA TYR A 88 8.26 -0.05 -7.34
C TYR A 88 9.37 0.78 -6.70
N ASP A 89 10.58 0.22 -6.57
CA ASP A 89 11.71 0.88 -5.90
C ASP A 89 12.06 2.23 -6.54
N ALA A 90 12.05 2.32 -7.87
CA ALA A 90 12.32 3.57 -8.57
C ALA A 90 11.21 4.61 -8.32
N ARG A 91 9.94 4.18 -8.27
CA ARG A 91 8.80 5.06 -8.05
C ARG A 91 8.73 5.60 -6.62
N PHE A 92 9.29 4.88 -5.65
CA PHE A 92 9.27 5.26 -4.23
C PHE A 92 10.65 5.48 -3.64
N ALA A 93 11.64 5.80 -4.48
CA ALA A 93 13.01 6.06 -4.04
C ALA A 93 13.05 7.19 -2.98
N ASP A 94 12.28 8.25 -3.18
CA ASP A 94 12.31 9.44 -2.31
C ASP A 94 11.43 9.33 -1.06
N THR A 95 10.68 8.24 -0.91
CA THR A 95 9.71 8.07 0.19
C THR A 95 9.95 6.79 0.97
N ASN A 96 9.81 5.62 0.33
CA ASN A 96 9.87 4.33 1.01
C ASN A 96 11.29 3.95 1.42
N ILE A 97 12.31 4.32 0.64
CA ILE A 97 13.71 4.04 1.00
C ILE A 97 14.14 4.84 2.25
N PRO A 98 13.93 6.18 2.32
CA PRO A 98 14.18 6.93 3.55
C PRO A 98 13.41 6.39 4.76
N ALA A 99 12.13 6.02 4.60
CA ALA A 99 11.33 5.46 5.67
C ALA A 99 11.88 4.10 6.16
N ALA A 100 12.26 3.21 5.25
CA ALA A 100 12.90 1.94 5.58
C ALA A 100 14.21 2.15 6.34
N LYS A 101 15.06 3.08 5.89
CA LYS A 101 16.32 3.43 6.56
C LYS A 101 16.08 4.01 7.95
N PHE A 102 15.11 4.91 8.10
CA PHE A 102 14.72 5.47 9.39
C PHE A 102 14.29 4.38 10.37
N LEU A 103 13.39 3.49 9.96
CA LEU A 103 12.88 2.43 10.82
C LEU A 103 13.99 1.41 11.17
N ALA A 104 14.81 1.01 10.19
CA ALA A 104 15.97 0.14 10.43
C ALA A 104 16.96 0.75 11.42
N ASN A 105 17.20 2.07 11.35
CA ASN A 105 18.01 2.79 12.34
C ASN A 105 17.42 2.70 13.74
N LYS A 106 16.10 2.88 13.89
CA LYS A 106 15.42 2.78 15.19
C LYS A 106 15.50 1.35 15.75
N ILE A 107 15.12 0.35 14.96
CA ILE A 107 15.21 -1.07 15.35
C ILE A 107 16.64 -1.44 15.76
N SER A 108 17.65 -0.98 15.03
CA SER A 108 19.06 -1.26 15.34
C SER A 108 19.56 -0.77 16.70
N LYS A 109 18.84 0.16 17.32
CA LYS A 109 19.13 0.70 18.66
C LYS A 109 18.28 0.05 19.76
N LEU A 110 17.20 -0.63 19.38
CA LEU A 110 16.24 -1.22 20.32
C LEU A 110 16.55 -2.68 20.66
N VAL A 111 17.13 -3.42 19.72
CA VAL A 111 17.31 -4.87 19.85
C VAL A 111 18.69 -5.34 19.36
N PRO A 112 19.22 -6.44 19.91
CA PRO A 112 20.48 -7.02 19.43
C PRO A 112 20.33 -7.58 18.00
N LYS A 113 21.46 -7.79 17.31
CA LYS A 113 21.48 -8.28 15.92
C LYS A 113 20.92 -9.70 15.73
N SER A 114 20.87 -10.46 16.81
CA SER A 114 20.28 -11.80 16.88
C SER A 114 18.74 -11.79 16.96
N ALA A 115 18.11 -10.62 17.12
CA ALA A 115 16.66 -10.50 17.23
C ALA A 115 15.94 -11.05 16.00
N LYS A 116 14.84 -11.75 16.26
CA LYS A 116 13.90 -12.30 15.27
C LYS A 116 12.98 -11.18 14.79
N ILE A 117 13.18 -10.74 13.55
CA ILE A 117 12.40 -9.65 12.97
C ILE A 117 11.41 -10.21 11.95
N PHE A 118 10.16 -9.75 12.03
CA PHE A 118 9.12 -10.05 11.07
C PHE A 118 8.66 -8.78 10.33
N ASP A 119 8.92 -8.73 9.03
CA ASP A 119 8.57 -7.62 8.14
C ASP A 119 7.26 -7.95 7.39
N ILE A 120 6.18 -7.27 7.75
CA ILE A 120 4.83 -7.50 7.23
C ILE A 120 4.53 -6.56 6.07
N GLY A 121 4.13 -7.13 4.94
CA GLY A 121 3.97 -6.40 3.68
C GLY A 121 5.31 -5.88 3.18
N ALA A 122 6.33 -6.74 3.23
CA ALA A 122 7.72 -6.40 3.01
C ALA A 122 8.01 -5.92 1.57
N GLY A 123 7.10 -6.16 0.63
CA GLY A 123 7.25 -5.75 -0.76
C GLY A 123 8.55 -6.27 -1.37
N THR A 124 9.34 -5.36 -1.93
CA THR A 124 10.66 -5.63 -2.52
C THR A 124 11.79 -5.73 -1.49
N GLY A 125 11.46 -5.77 -0.20
CA GLY A 125 12.38 -6.00 0.91
C GLY A 125 13.24 -4.79 1.28
N LEU A 126 12.72 -3.56 1.13
CA LEU A 126 13.48 -2.34 1.44
C LEU A 126 13.89 -2.27 2.92
N LEU A 127 12.97 -2.55 3.84
CA LEU A 127 13.30 -2.58 5.28
C LEU A 127 14.28 -3.71 5.60
N ALA A 128 13.99 -4.92 5.14
CA ALA A 128 14.86 -6.07 5.32
C ALA A 128 16.28 -5.82 4.78
N GLU A 129 16.43 -5.13 3.65
CA GLU A 129 17.73 -4.79 3.07
C GLU A 129 18.51 -3.84 3.99
N GLU A 130 17.87 -2.79 4.49
CA GLU A 130 18.50 -1.86 5.44
C GLU A 130 18.86 -2.54 6.77
N LEU A 131 18.03 -3.46 7.26
CA LEU A 131 18.33 -4.27 8.44
C LEU A 131 19.51 -5.22 8.19
N ALA A 132 19.54 -5.89 7.05
CA ALA A 132 20.64 -6.79 6.69
C ALA A 132 21.98 -6.02 6.55
N ARG A 133 21.97 -4.82 5.95
CA ARG A 133 23.15 -3.91 5.93
C ARG A 133 23.65 -3.55 7.32
N LYS A 134 22.77 -3.58 8.32
CA LYS A 134 23.09 -3.31 9.74
C LYS A 134 23.47 -4.57 10.53
N GLY A 135 23.63 -5.71 9.88
CA GLY A 135 24.08 -6.97 10.48
C GLY A 135 22.96 -7.83 11.09
N PHE A 136 21.69 -7.50 10.87
CA PHE A 136 20.60 -8.40 11.27
C PHE A 136 20.56 -9.62 10.35
N THR A 137 20.47 -10.81 10.94
CA THR A 137 20.51 -12.09 10.19
C THR A 137 19.22 -12.89 10.26
N ASN A 138 18.35 -12.63 11.26
CA ASN A 138 17.12 -13.38 11.48
C ASN A 138 15.88 -12.59 11.07
N ILE A 139 15.73 -12.39 9.75
CA ILE A 139 14.65 -11.60 9.17
C ILE A 139 13.70 -12.53 8.40
N THR A 140 12.42 -12.46 8.73
CA THR A 140 11.33 -13.07 7.96
C THR A 140 10.56 -11.97 7.24
N LEU A 141 10.43 -12.07 5.93
CA LEU A 141 9.65 -11.17 5.09
C LEU A 141 8.34 -11.85 4.72
N THR A 142 7.22 -11.12 4.79
CA THR A 142 5.95 -11.58 4.24
C THR A 142 5.29 -10.55 3.35
N ASP A 143 4.72 -11.02 2.25
CA ASP A 143 3.91 -10.22 1.33
C ASP A 143 2.94 -11.15 0.59
N PHE A 144 1.76 -10.66 0.20
CA PHE A 144 0.84 -11.48 -0.61
C PHE A 144 1.31 -11.58 -2.07
N SER A 145 2.04 -10.58 -2.56
CA SER A 145 2.50 -10.50 -3.95
C SER A 145 3.72 -11.38 -4.16
N LYS A 146 3.58 -12.34 -5.08
CA LYS A 146 4.68 -13.23 -5.43
C LYS A 146 5.82 -12.48 -6.12
N GLU A 147 5.51 -11.49 -6.96
CA GLU A 147 6.54 -10.77 -7.74
C GLU A 147 7.31 -9.78 -6.86
N MET A 148 6.65 -9.20 -5.85
CA MET A 148 7.32 -8.39 -4.82
C MET A 148 8.38 -9.20 -4.08
N LEU A 149 7.99 -10.37 -3.56
CA LEU A 149 8.93 -11.28 -2.90
C LEU A 149 10.00 -11.81 -3.87
N ALA A 150 9.65 -12.07 -5.13
CA ALA A 150 10.63 -12.49 -6.13
C ALA A 150 11.71 -11.41 -6.36
N LYS A 151 11.32 -10.13 -6.39
CA LYS A 151 12.28 -9.01 -6.47
C LYS A 151 13.14 -8.90 -5.21
N ALA A 152 12.54 -9.09 -4.03
CA ALA A 152 13.30 -9.14 -2.77
C ALA A 152 14.35 -10.28 -2.77
N LYS A 153 13.95 -11.49 -3.19
CA LYS A 153 14.83 -12.68 -3.27
C LYS A 153 16.03 -12.50 -4.20
N LYS A 154 15.94 -11.63 -5.22
CA LYS A 154 17.07 -11.33 -6.12
C LYS A 154 18.17 -10.51 -5.44
N LYS A 155 17.90 -9.87 -4.30
CA LYS A 155 18.89 -9.09 -3.57
C LYS A 155 19.83 -10.03 -2.82
N LYS A 156 21.10 -10.07 -3.23
CA LYS A 156 22.13 -10.95 -2.64
C LYS A 156 22.22 -10.83 -1.11
N ILE A 157 22.01 -9.63 -0.58
CA ILE A 157 22.07 -9.37 0.87
C ILE A 157 20.92 -10.04 1.65
N LEU A 158 19.82 -10.38 0.98
CA LEU A 158 18.65 -11.04 1.57
C LEU A 158 18.66 -12.57 1.39
N LYS A 159 19.73 -13.15 0.86
CA LYS A 159 19.80 -14.59 0.50
C LYS A 159 19.48 -15.55 1.66
N ASN A 160 19.77 -15.14 2.90
CA ASN A 160 19.57 -15.95 4.11
C ASN A 160 18.27 -15.59 4.84
N CYS A 161 17.46 -14.66 4.32
CA CYS A 161 16.19 -14.30 4.92
C CYS A 161 15.12 -15.36 4.62
N LYS A 162 14.13 -15.48 5.51
CA LYS A 162 12.94 -16.30 5.26
C LYS A 162 11.91 -15.48 4.50
N PHE A 163 11.29 -16.07 3.49
CA PHE A 163 10.24 -15.41 2.70
C PHE A 163 8.95 -16.23 2.78
N ILE A 164 7.86 -15.59 3.19
CA ILE A 164 6.54 -16.21 3.33
C ILE A 164 5.57 -15.45 2.44
N ARG A 165 5.04 -16.11 1.41
CA ARG A 165 3.92 -15.54 0.65
C ARG A 165 2.64 -15.79 1.44
N ALA A 166 2.01 -14.72 1.93
CA ALA A 166 0.80 -14.84 2.72
C ALA A 166 -0.10 -13.60 2.61
N ASP A 167 -1.41 -13.84 2.65
CA ASP A 167 -2.41 -12.81 2.91
C ASP A 167 -2.69 -12.83 4.42
N PHE A 168 -2.04 -11.95 5.17
CA PHE A 168 -2.11 -11.94 6.63
C PHE A 168 -3.51 -11.58 7.18
N LYS A 169 -4.45 -11.14 6.34
CA LYS A 169 -5.87 -11.01 6.72
C LYS A 169 -6.59 -12.36 6.77
N LYS A 170 -6.10 -13.35 6.02
CA LYS A 170 -6.71 -14.68 5.90
C LYS A 170 -5.92 -15.76 6.61
N GLN A 171 -4.65 -15.50 6.86
CA GLN A 171 -3.71 -16.49 7.33
C GLN A 171 -3.08 -16.04 8.63
N ILE A 172 -3.20 -16.89 9.66
CA ILE A 172 -2.51 -16.70 10.93
C ILE A 172 -1.05 -17.14 10.74
N LEU A 173 -0.14 -16.18 10.80
CA LEU A 173 1.29 -16.44 10.74
C LEU A 173 1.81 -16.69 12.15
N ARG A 174 1.98 -17.97 12.49
CA ARG A 174 2.47 -18.40 13.81
C ARG A 174 3.99 -18.23 13.91
N GLY A 175 4.45 -17.69 15.04
CA GLY A 175 5.87 -17.54 15.35
C GLY A 175 6.08 -16.62 16.55
N LYS A 176 7.25 -16.72 17.19
CA LYS A 176 7.72 -15.77 18.19
C LYS A 176 8.76 -14.86 17.56
N TYR A 177 8.49 -13.55 17.57
CA TYR A 177 9.34 -12.52 17.01
C TYR A 177 9.60 -11.46 18.06
N ASP A 178 10.83 -10.96 18.11
CA ASP A 178 11.22 -9.87 19.01
C ASP A 178 10.73 -8.52 18.48
N ILE A 179 10.68 -8.39 17.15
CA ILE A 179 10.14 -7.21 16.46
C ILE A 179 9.20 -7.65 15.35
N VAL A 180 8.01 -7.06 15.30
CA VAL A 180 7.12 -7.07 14.14
C VAL A 180 7.09 -5.65 13.59
N ALA A 181 7.44 -5.50 12.32
CA ALA A 181 7.59 -4.21 11.67
C ALA A 181 6.88 -4.19 10.32
N SER A 182 6.56 -2.99 9.85
CA SER A 182 6.03 -2.76 8.50
C SER A 182 6.36 -1.35 8.05
N VAL A 183 6.62 -1.18 6.76
CA VAL A 183 6.77 0.14 6.13
C VAL A 183 5.62 0.32 5.13
N PHE A 184 4.68 1.20 5.48
CA PHE A 184 3.52 1.61 4.67
C PHE A 184 2.52 0.52 4.24
N SER A 185 2.67 -0.74 4.67
CA SER A 185 1.66 -1.78 4.41
C SER A 185 0.36 -1.44 5.11
N PHE A 186 0.42 -1.12 6.40
CA PHE A 186 -0.74 -0.79 7.24
C PHE A 186 -1.52 0.47 6.81
N SER A 187 -0.89 1.42 6.12
CA SER A 187 -1.54 2.65 5.67
C SER A 187 -2.26 2.54 4.32
N CYS A 188 -2.09 1.42 3.60
CA CYS A 188 -2.87 1.17 2.41
C CYS A 188 -4.20 0.51 2.81
N ALA A 189 -5.31 1.06 2.31
CA ALA A 189 -6.67 0.52 2.42
C ALA A 189 -6.89 -0.99 2.09
N PRO A 190 -5.96 -1.75 1.44
CA PRO A 190 -6.07 -3.20 1.33
C PRO A 190 -5.92 -3.95 2.64
N TYR A 191 -5.31 -3.38 3.69
CA TYR A 191 -4.89 -4.16 4.85
C TYR A 191 -5.77 -3.97 6.09
N PHE A 192 -6.32 -2.77 6.27
CA PHE A 192 -7.40 -2.52 7.21
C PHE A 192 -8.60 -2.04 6.41
N LEU A 193 -9.73 -2.73 6.56
CA LEU A 193 -11.01 -2.12 6.22
C LEU A 193 -11.16 -0.90 7.13
N GLU A 194 -11.73 0.17 6.58
CA GLU A 194 -12.07 1.43 7.24
C GLU A 194 -13.14 1.20 8.33
N GLU A 195 -12.93 0.28 9.26
CA GLU A 195 -13.74 0.22 10.47
C GLU A 195 -13.18 1.24 11.45
N GLU A 196 -14.01 2.26 11.65
CA GLU A 196 -14.04 3.18 12.78
C GLU A 196 -12.91 4.21 12.84
N MET A 197 -12.97 5.20 11.95
CA MET A 197 -12.68 6.55 12.41
C MET A 197 -13.86 6.98 13.31
N PRO A 198 -13.68 7.12 14.64
CA PRO A 198 -14.71 7.73 15.46
C PRO A 198 -14.99 9.15 14.94
N ALA A 199 -16.26 9.53 15.05
CA ALA A 199 -16.79 10.81 14.61
C ALA A 199 -15.99 12.02 15.13
#